data_AF-A0A932YMK6-F1
#
_entry.id   AF-A0A932YMK6-F1
#
_cell.length_a   1.000
_cell.length_b   1.000
_cell.length_c   1.000
_cell.angle_alpha   90.00
_cell.angle_beta   90.00
_cell.angle_gamma   90.00
#
_symmetry.space_group_name_H-M   'P 1'
#
loop_
_entity.id
_entity.type
_entity.pdbx_description
1 polymer ?
#
loop_
_entity_poly.entity_id
_entity_poly.type
_entity_poly.pdbx_seq_one_letter_code
_entity_poly.pdbx_strand_id
1 'polypeptide(L)'
;MRLVMLVPESSYRTPVDPPPFAMPKLFNELSERGIDLVFQDWDCRIESIPTDQPVIVFMTCLCSKRIDRDWDLFLRWCHQLGHLVVFNHDLLVDENGGLADFDPWRVDSFLEHATAEPVHMHAGGVS
;
A
#
# COMPACT_ATOMS: atom_id res chain seq x y z
N MET A 1 6.10 -11.91 -10.22
CA MET A 1 5.42 -10.60 -10.29
C MET A 1 6.18 -9.62 -9.41
N ARG A 2 6.17 -8.33 -9.71
CA ARG A 2 6.84 -7.31 -8.88
C ARG A 2 5.82 -6.32 -8.35
N LEU A 3 5.90 -6.01 -7.06
CA LEU A 3 5.08 -5.01 -6.39
C LEU A 3 5.95 -3.91 -5.82
N VAL A 4 5.42 -2.69 -5.84
CA VAL A 4 6.07 -1.53 -5.20
C VAL A 4 5.47 -1.34 -3.82
N MET A 5 6.34 -1.18 -2.83
CA MET A 5 5.99 -0.69 -1.51
C MET A 5 6.53 0.72 -1.33
N LEU A 6 5.62 1.67 -1.13
CA LEU A 6 5.95 3.04 -0.76
C LEU A 6 6.29 3.08 0.72
N VAL A 7 7.54 3.45 1.04
CA VAL A 7 8.06 3.48 2.42
C VAL A 7 8.43 4.92 2.77
N PRO A 8 7.93 5.47 3.91
CA PRO A 8 8.26 6.82 4.32
C PRO A 8 9.76 6.99 4.52
N GLU A 9 10.39 8.06 4.02
CA GLU A 9 11.84 8.29 4.19
C GLU A 9 12.29 8.24 5.67
N SER A 10 11.41 8.64 6.59
CA SER A 10 11.68 8.61 8.03
C SER A 10 11.93 7.21 8.57
N SER A 11 11.41 6.20 7.89
CA SER A 11 11.56 4.78 8.23
C SER A 11 13.05 4.40 8.24
N TYR A 12 13.80 4.78 7.22
CA TYR A 12 15.22 4.42 7.09
C TYR A 12 16.17 5.13 8.07
N ARG A 13 15.70 6.13 8.82
CA ARG A 13 16.55 6.97 9.69
C ARG A 13 16.93 6.33 11.02
N THR A 14 16.35 5.18 11.35
CA THR A 14 16.68 4.46 12.60
C THR A 14 17.40 3.17 12.24
N PRO A 15 18.72 3.05 12.48
CA PRO A 15 19.46 1.81 12.29
C PRO A 15 19.09 0.87 13.43
N VAL A 16 17.95 0.21 13.31
CA VAL A 16 17.54 -0.89 14.18
C VAL A 16 17.68 -2.15 13.36
N ASP A 17 18.29 -3.17 13.93
CA ASP A 17 18.33 -4.52 13.37
C ASP A 17 17.43 -5.42 14.24
N PRO A 18 16.31 -5.94 13.72
CA PRO A 18 15.80 -5.76 12.36
C PRO A 18 15.22 -4.36 12.12
N PRO A 19 15.10 -3.90 10.85
CA PRO A 19 14.52 -2.62 10.52
C PRO A 19 13.15 -2.44 11.17
N PRO A 20 12.78 -1.22 11.64
CA PRO A 20 11.56 -1.01 12.41
C PRO A 20 10.25 -1.20 11.61
N PHE A 21 10.34 -1.55 10.33
CA PHE A 21 9.24 -1.91 9.40
C PHE A 21 9.11 -3.43 9.28
N ALA A 22 9.37 -4.17 10.37
CA ALA A 22 9.15 -5.60 10.38
C ALA A 22 7.66 -5.91 10.15
N MET A 23 7.34 -6.29 8.91
CA MET A 23 6.05 -6.85 8.48
C MET A 23 6.25 -8.31 8.07
N PRO A 24 6.75 -9.17 8.98
CA PRO A 24 7.16 -10.52 8.64
C PRO A 24 6.02 -11.33 8.01
N LYS A 25 4.77 -11.09 8.39
CA LYS A 25 3.63 -11.82 7.82
C LYS A 25 3.41 -11.43 6.36
N LEU A 26 3.35 -10.13 6.07
CA LEU A 26 3.21 -9.67 4.68
C LEU A 26 4.38 -10.11 3.81
N PHE A 27 5.61 -9.99 4.30
CA PHE A 27 6.80 -10.41 3.55
C PHE A 27 6.79 -11.91 3.26
N ASN A 28 6.49 -12.74 4.26
CA ASN A 28 6.44 -14.18 4.08
C ASN A 28 5.35 -14.56 3.07
N GLU A 29 4.15 -13.98 3.21
CA GLU A 29 3.03 -14.23 2.30
C GLU A 29 3.38 -13.90 0.84
N LEU A 30 3.98 -12.73 0.59
CA LEU A 30 4.38 -12.32 -0.76
C LEU A 30 5.53 -13.19 -1.30
N SER A 31 6.51 -13.52 -0.46
CA SER A 31 7.66 -14.35 -0.79
C SER A 31 7.25 -15.78 -1.16
N GLU A 32 6.36 -16.39 -0.38
CA GLU A 32 5.82 -17.74 -0.63
C GLU A 32 5.07 -17.83 -1.97
N ARG A 33 4.54 -16.70 -2.44
CA ARG A 33 3.87 -16.56 -3.75
C ARG A 33 4.81 -16.17 -4.89
N GLY A 34 6.11 -16.04 -4.63
CA GLY A 34 7.10 -15.64 -5.65
C GLY A 34 6.91 -14.19 -6.13
N ILE A 35 6.46 -13.31 -5.26
CA ILE A 35 6.28 -11.89 -5.54
C ILE A 35 7.47 -11.10 -5.01
N ASP A 36 8.16 -10.42 -5.92
CA ASP A 36 9.27 -9.54 -5.56
C ASP A 36 8.73 -8.21 -5.04
N LEU A 37 9.05 -7.85 -3.80
CA LEU A 37 8.73 -6.53 -3.26
C LEU A 37 9.89 -5.55 -3.50
N VAL A 38 9.59 -4.42 -4.12
CA VAL A 38 10.54 -3.32 -4.34
C VAL A 38 10.14 -2.14 -3.48
N PHE A 39 11.08 -1.67 -2.67
CA PHE A 39 10.90 -0.50 -1.84
C PHE A 39 11.17 0.77 -2.62
N GLN A 40 10.29 1.74 -2.45
CA GLN A 40 10.43 3.07 -3.03
C GLN A 40 10.20 4.11 -1.94
N ASP A 41 11.08 5.11 -1.89
CA ASP A 41 10.96 6.22 -0.96
C ASP A 41 9.68 7.02 -1.21
N TRP A 42 9.04 7.39 -0.11
CA TRP A 42 7.82 8.17 -0.09
C TRP A 42 7.93 9.30 0.92
N ASP A 43 7.52 10.51 0.54
CA ASP A 43 7.61 11.72 1.39
C ASP A 43 6.34 11.96 2.25
N CYS A 44 5.46 10.96 2.32
CA CYS A 44 4.13 11.00 2.92
C CYS A 44 3.16 12.00 2.24
N ARG A 45 3.33 12.33 0.96
CA ARG A 45 2.37 13.17 0.22
C ARG A 45 1.40 12.31 -0.58
N ILE A 46 0.14 12.74 -0.67
CA ILE A 46 -0.89 12.00 -1.41
C ILE A 46 -0.59 12.06 -2.91
N GLU A 47 -0.08 13.19 -3.39
CA GLU A 47 0.19 13.47 -4.80
C GLU A 47 1.32 12.61 -5.39
N SER A 48 2.14 11.97 -4.54
CA SER A 48 3.23 11.10 -4.98
C SER A 48 2.83 9.62 -5.07
N ILE A 49 1.57 9.28 -4.75
CA ILE A 49 1.08 7.91 -4.83
C ILE A 49 0.64 7.62 -6.27
N PRO A 50 1.12 6.52 -6.90
CA PRO A 50 0.74 6.17 -8.27
C PRO A 50 -0.76 5.91 -8.41
N THR A 51 -1.36 6.36 -9.52
CA THR A 51 -2.79 6.16 -9.80
C THR A 51 -3.06 5.16 -10.91
N ASP A 52 -2.00 4.68 -11.55
CA ASP A 52 -2.01 3.81 -12.74
C ASP A 52 -1.63 2.36 -12.42
N GLN A 53 -1.17 2.09 -11.19
CA GLN A 53 -0.81 0.76 -10.73
C GLN A 53 -1.09 0.59 -9.23
N PRO A 54 -1.52 -0.61 -8.80
CA PRO A 54 -1.63 -0.94 -7.39
C PRO A 54 -0.27 -0.95 -6.69
N VAL A 55 -0.22 -0.34 -5.51
CA VAL A 55 0.96 -0.32 -4.64
C VAL A 55 0.60 -0.70 -3.21
N ILE A 56 1.60 -1.10 -2.44
CA ILE A 56 1.49 -1.21 -0.99
C ILE A 56 1.94 0.11 -0.38
N VAL A 57 1.08 0.77 0.39
CA VAL A 57 1.41 2.03 1.07
C VAL A 57 1.77 1.71 2.52
N PHE A 58 3.06 1.78 2.86
CA PHE A 58 3.50 1.65 4.24
C PHE A 58 3.25 2.95 5.00
N MET A 59 2.39 2.88 5.99
CA MET A 59 1.95 4.01 6.77
C MET A 59 2.58 3.98 8.17
N THR A 60 3.05 5.14 8.60
CA THR A 60 3.52 5.36 9.97
C THR A 60 2.64 6.41 10.66
N CYS A 61 2.71 6.48 11.99
CA CYS A 61 2.06 7.55 12.76
C CYS A 61 2.48 8.97 12.33
N LEU A 62 3.65 9.13 11.69
CA LEU A 62 4.11 10.42 11.20
C LEU A 62 3.44 10.78 9.88
N CYS A 63 3.29 9.82 8.96
CA CYS A 63 2.56 10.06 7.72
C CYS A 63 1.07 10.30 7.99
N SER A 64 0.44 9.53 8.89
CA SER A 64 -0.98 9.74 9.21
C SER A 64 -1.25 11.15 9.74
N LYS A 65 -0.38 11.71 10.60
CA LYS A 65 -0.47 13.10 11.07
C LYS A 65 -0.35 14.15 9.98
N ARG A 66 0.37 13.85 8.89
CA ARG A 66 0.48 14.77 7.73
C ARG A 66 -0.78 14.73 6.86
N ILE A 67 -1.41 13.56 6.79
CA ILE A 67 -2.62 13.30 6.01
C ILE A 67 -3.91 13.60 6.81
N ASP A 68 -3.80 13.78 8.13
CA ASP A 68 -4.86 13.82 9.17
C ASP A 68 -6.21 14.45 8.77
N ARG A 69 -6.22 15.59 8.06
CA ARG A 69 -7.48 16.25 7.66
C ARG A 69 -8.28 15.49 6.60
N ASP A 70 -7.60 14.65 5.83
CA ASP A 70 -8.16 13.93 4.69
C ASP A 70 -8.01 12.41 4.84
N TRP A 71 -7.76 11.91 6.07
CA TRP A 71 -7.46 10.50 6.33
C TRP A 71 -8.51 9.52 5.76
N ASP A 72 -9.79 9.74 6.04
CA ASP A 72 -10.85 8.87 5.53
C ASP A 72 -11.01 8.97 4.01
N LEU A 73 -10.77 10.16 3.44
CA LEU A 73 -10.82 10.37 1.99
C LEU A 73 -9.64 9.65 1.32
N PHE A 74 -8.46 9.76 1.91
CA PHE A 74 -7.24 9.09 1.51
C PHE A 74 -7.42 7.56 1.50
N LEU A 75 -7.96 6.98 2.56
CA LEU A 75 -8.15 5.53 2.64
C LEU A 75 -9.15 5.01 1.61
N ARG A 76 -10.28 5.71 1.43
CA ARG A 76 -11.25 5.37 0.37
C ARG A 76 -10.63 5.50 -1.02
N TRP A 77 -9.84 6.54 -1.26
CA TRP A 77 -9.14 6.73 -2.52
C TRP A 77 -8.11 5.63 -2.78
N CYS A 78 -7.31 5.25 -1.78
CA CYS A 78 -6.40 4.11 -1.86
C CYS A 78 -7.15 2.81 -2.19
N HIS A 79 -8.28 2.55 -1.52
CA HIS A 79 -9.10 1.37 -1.79
C HIS A 79 -9.67 1.37 -3.23
N GLN A 80 -10.14 2.51 -3.73
CA GLN A 80 -10.63 2.66 -5.11
C GLN A 80 -9.55 2.40 -6.16
N LEU A 81 -8.30 2.79 -5.87
CA LEU A 81 -7.14 2.51 -6.73
C LEU A 81 -6.56 1.10 -6.52
N GLY A 82 -7.18 0.29 -5.66
CA GLY A 82 -6.72 -1.05 -5.33
C GLY A 82 -5.38 -1.07 -4.60
N HIS A 83 -5.02 0.00 -3.88
CA HIS A 83 -3.83 0.01 -3.04
C HIS A 83 -4.07 -0.76 -1.75
N LEU A 84 -3.03 -1.42 -1.26
CA LEU A 84 -3.02 -2.03 0.07
C LEU A 84 -2.36 -1.07 1.06
N VAL A 85 -3.13 -0.53 2.00
CA VAL A 85 -2.59 0.33 3.06
C VAL A 85 -2.24 -0.52 4.28
N VAL A 86 -0.98 -0.48 4.66
CA VAL A 86 -0.46 -1.23 5.82
C VAL A 86 0.11 -0.27 6.84
N PHE A 87 -0.19 -0.51 8.10
CA PHE A 87 0.34 0.20 9.25
C PHE A 87 1.32 -0.71 9.99
N ASN A 88 2.18 -0.14 10.84
CA ASN A 88 3.19 -0.86 11.63
C ASN A 88 2.75 -2.26 12.12
N HIS A 89 3.69 -3.22 12.17
CA HIS A 89 3.49 -4.58 12.72
C HIS A 89 2.43 -5.43 12.01
N ASP A 90 2.40 -5.40 10.68
CA ASP A 90 1.44 -6.16 9.85
C ASP A 90 -0.04 -5.77 10.05
N LEU A 91 -0.33 -4.58 10.58
CA LEU A 91 -1.71 -4.11 10.67
C LEU A 91 -2.20 -3.64 9.29
N LEU A 92 -3.35 -4.14 8.86
CA LEU A 92 -4.01 -3.70 7.63
C LEU A 92 -5.01 -2.60 7.95
N VAL A 93 -5.02 -1.55 7.14
CA VAL A 93 -5.99 -0.46 7.27
C VAL A 93 -7.07 -0.63 6.22
N ASP A 94 -8.33 -0.61 6.65
CA ASP A 94 -9.47 -0.62 5.72
C ASP A 94 -9.88 0.80 5.26
N GLU A 95 -10.82 0.86 4.33
CA GLU A 95 -11.34 2.11 3.76
C GLU A 95 -12.02 3.06 4.78
N ASN A 96 -12.34 2.57 5.97
CA ASN A 96 -12.95 3.33 7.06
C ASN A 96 -11.98 3.62 8.20
N GLY A 97 -10.68 3.34 8.02
CA GLY A 97 -9.65 3.55 9.04
C GLY A 97 -9.62 2.48 10.13
N GLY A 98 -10.35 1.38 9.95
CA GLY A 98 -10.29 0.22 10.81
C GLY A 98 -8.93 -0.45 10.72
N LEU A 99 -8.31 -0.70 11.87
CA LEU A 99 -7.10 -1.51 11.97
C LEU A 99 -7.51 -2.96 12.18
N ALA A 100 -7.01 -3.84 11.32
CA ALA A 100 -7.14 -5.28 11.45
C ALA A 100 -5.75 -5.92 11.50
N ASP A 101 -5.64 -7.06 12.20
CA ASP A 101 -4.49 -7.93 12.05
C ASP A 101 -4.34 -8.37 10.59
N PHE A 102 -3.12 -8.74 10.21
CA PHE A 102 -2.83 -9.34 8.92
C PHE A 102 -3.78 -10.50 8.59
N ASP A 103 -4.37 -10.43 7.41
CA ASP A 103 -5.24 -11.45 6.84
C ASP A 103 -4.79 -11.77 5.40
N PRO A 104 -4.36 -13.01 5.11
CA PRO A 104 -4.00 -13.44 3.76
C PRO A 104 -5.10 -13.17 2.72
N TRP A 105 -6.38 -13.25 3.10
CA TRP A 105 -7.49 -12.98 2.17
C TRP A 105 -7.50 -11.55 1.64
N ARG A 106 -7.01 -10.58 2.43
CA ARG A 106 -6.87 -9.19 1.97
C ARG A 106 -5.72 -9.06 0.97
N VAL A 107 -4.67 -9.85 1.13
CA VAL A 107 -3.58 -9.94 0.15
C VAL A 107 -4.09 -10.58 -1.14
N ASP A 108 -4.90 -11.64 -1.06
CA ASP A 108 -5.52 -12.27 -2.23
C ASP A 108 -6.34 -11.26 -3.05
N SER A 109 -7.28 -10.56 -2.39
CA SER A 109 -8.11 -9.54 -3.04
C SER A 109 -7.28 -8.43 -3.70
N PHE A 110 -6.24 -7.97 -3.01
CA PHE A 110 -5.30 -6.99 -3.55
C PHE A 110 -4.54 -7.52 -4.77
N LEU A 111 -4.04 -8.76 -4.74
CA LEU A 111 -3.29 -9.37 -5.83
C LEU A 111 -4.17 -9.66 -7.05
N GLU A 112 -5.41 -10.10 -6.84
CA GLU A 112 -6.40 -10.24 -7.92
C GLU A 112 -6.62 -8.90 -8.63
N HIS A 113 -6.74 -7.80 -7.87
CA HIS A 113 -6.85 -6.46 -8.45
C HIS A 113 -5.55 -6.01 -9.15
N ALA A 114 -4.38 -6.28 -8.56
CA ALA A 114 -3.09 -5.91 -9.11
C ALA A 114 -2.68 -6.69 -10.38
N THR A 115 -3.30 -7.83 -10.62
CA THR A 115 -3.04 -8.68 -11.80
C THR A 115 -4.15 -8.62 -12.84
N ALA A 116 -5.31 -8.04 -12.50
CA ALA A 116 -6.33 -7.74 -13.48
C ALA A 116 -5.76 -6.80 -14.54
N GLU A 117 -5.81 -7.20 -15.82
CA GLU A 117 -5.40 -6.31 -16.90
C GLU A 117 -6.19 -4.99 -16.79
N PRO A 118 -5.55 -3.83 -17.00
CA PRO A 118 -6.26 -2.56 -16.97
C PRO A 118 -7.39 -2.65 -17.99
N VAL A 119 -8.63 -2.56 -17.51
CA VAL A 119 -9.77 -2.44 -18.41
C VAL A 119 -9.57 -1.12 -19.14
N HIS A 120 -9.03 -1.18 -20.35
CA HIS A 120 -8.95 -0.03 -21.24
C HIS A 120 -10.37 0.48 -21.42
N MET A 121 -10.75 1.51 -20.65
CA MET A 121 -11.90 2.32 -20.99
C MET A 121 -11.53 2.96 -22.32
N HIS A 122 -11.99 2.35 -23.41
CA HIS A 122 -12.00 3.00 -24.70
C HIS A 122 -12.65 4.36 -24.49
N ALA A 123 -11.83 5.41 -24.55
CA ALA A 123 -12.31 6.76 -24.75
C ALA A 123 -13.11 6.70 -26.06
N GLY A 124 -14.44 6.62 -25.92
CA GLY A 124 -15.35 6.66 -27.04
C GLY A 124 -15.07 7.95 -27.78
N GLY A 125 -14.43 7.82 -28.94
CA GLY A 125 -14.34 8.88 -29.91
C GLY A 125 -15.77 9.27 -30.27
N VAL A 126 -16.19 10.42 -29.77
CA VAL A 126 -17.36 11.10 -30.28
C VAL A 126 -16.94 11.62 -31.65
N SER A 127 -17.37 10.90 -32.70
CA SER A 127 -17.47 11.45 -34.06
C SER A 127 -18.75 12.28 -34.18
#